data_AF-A0A2M6ZST3-F1
#
_entry.id   AF-A0A2M6ZST3-F1
#
_cell.length_a   1.000
_cell.length_b   1.000
_cell.length_c   1.000
_cell.angle_alpha   90.00
_cell.angle_beta   90.00
_cell.angle_gamma   90.00
#
_symmetry.space_group_name_H-M   'P 1'
#
loop_
_entity.id
_entity.type
_entity.pdbx_description
1 polymer ?
#
loop_
_entity_poly.entity_id
_entity_poly.type
_entity_poly.pdbx_seq_one_letter_code
_entity_poly.pdbx_strand_id
1 'polypeptide(L)'
;MWVCLEYESSSVSTMDNHSQPDHLDNSDAEAIRHLKQSIADGKHWYIALLEAIALWTLSEEMYDGHHYQYLIAGQAFDWLLLAERLCQEIDNLIPEEEKINLFFGKPPIELSTEEFKALIGSEKYQAHLNYFYGIVVEQALHLAVEMDIEKEQHGNIRRRDSQSDVFQRIYGSSESVLLERFRQEKSYPQSNNIKLTELKEFTYWLFKYRVENCDSSRVASDTKKALKQLGGLQGKNEQL
;
A
#
# COMPACT_ATOMS: atom_id res chain seq x y z
N MET A 1 -8.74 15.77 13.53
CA MET A 1 -9.64 15.17 14.53
C MET A 1 -10.04 13.82 13.96
N TRP A 2 -9.28 12.80 14.33
CA TRP A 2 -9.41 11.44 13.83
C TRP A 2 -10.76 10.88 14.30
N VAL A 3 -11.63 10.51 13.36
CA VAL A 3 -12.96 10.00 13.68
C VAL A 3 -12.82 8.56 14.19
N CYS A 4 -13.24 8.35 15.43
CA CYS A 4 -13.40 7.06 16.07
C CYS A 4 -14.34 6.16 15.25
N LEU A 5 -13.86 4.97 14.89
CA LEU A 5 -14.71 3.88 14.41
C LEU A 5 -15.32 3.19 15.63
N GLU A 6 -16.62 3.42 15.86
CA GLU A 6 -17.43 2.58 16.73
C GLU A 6 -17.94 1.37 15.93
N TYR A 7 -17.71 0.20 16.53
CA TYR A 7 -18.07 -1.12 16.04
C TYR A 7 -19.37 -1.53 16.74
N GLU A 8 -20.46 -1.73 16.00
CA GLU A 8 -21.67 -2.37 16.53
C GLU A 8 -22.15 -3.49 15.60
N SER A 9 -22.37 -4.65 16.22
CA SER A 9 -22.72 -5.93 15.60
C SER A 9 -24.21 -6.28 15.71
N SER A 10 -24.66 -7.07 14.73
CA SER A 10 -25.82 -8.00 14.71
C SER A 10 -27.20 -7.39 14.34
N SER A 11 -28.07 -8.00 13.50
CA SER A 11 -28.23 -9.41 13.10
C SER A 11 -29.11 -9.61 11.83
N VAL A 12 -28.67 -10.55 10.98
CA VAL A 12 -29.35 -11.62 10.19
C VAL A 12 -30.78 -11.45 9.62
N SER A 13 -30.93 -11.66 8.30
CA SER A 13 -31.84 -12.67 7.72
C SER A 13 -31.47 -13.02 6.26
N THR A 14 -31.63 -14.31 5.97
CA THR A 14 -31.24 -15.14 4.81
C THR A 14 -31.87 -14.79 3.46
N MET A 15 -31.14 -15.06 2.37
CA MET A 15 -31.56 -15.93 1.25
C MET A 15 -30.42 -16.15 0.25
N ASP A 16 -30.26 -17.42 -0.14
CA ASP A 16 -29.25 -17.96 -1.05
C ASP A 16 -29.26 -17.34 -2.45
N ASN A 17 -28.06 -17.16 -3.03
CA ASN A 17 -27.86 -17.56 -4.43
C ASN A 17 -26.40 -17.95 -4.67
N HIS A 18 -26.22 -19.22 -5.04
CA HIS A 18 -24.97 -19.81 -5.51
C HIS A 18 -24.52 -19.14 -6.81
N SER A 19 -23.40 -18.41 -6.76
CA SER A 19 -22.62 -18.03 -7.94
C SER A 19 -21.15 -17.94 -7.53
N GLN A 20 -20.43 -19.05 -7.60
CA GLN A 20 -18.97 -19.04 -7.66
C GLN A 20 -18.53 -18.30 -8.93
N PRO A 21 -17.56 -17.36 -8.86
CA PRO A 21 -16.68 -17.10 -9.98
C PRO A 21 -15.39 -17.90 -9.74
N ASP A 22 -15.43 -19.20 -10.01
CA ASP A 22 -14.22 -20.01 -10.18
C ASP A 22 -13.62 -19.65 -11.54
N HIS A 23 -12.88 -18.55 -11.57
CA HIS A 23 -11.97 -18.23 -12.66
C HIS A 23 -10.60 -17.92 -12.05
N LEU A 24 -10.00 -18.94 -11.41
CA LEU A 24 -8.55 -19.01 -11.34
C LEU A 24 -8.06 -19.15 -12.79
N ASP A 25 -7.51 -18.07 -13.32
CA ASP A 25 -6.83 -18.11 -14.60
C ASP A 25 -5.67 -19.11 -14.49
N ASN A 26 -5.35 -19.81 -15.58
CA ASN A 26 -4.42 -20.95 -15.53
C ASN A 26 -3.00 -20.55 -15.03
N SER A 27 -2.67 -19.25 -15.06
CA SER A 27 -1.40 -18.69 -14.61
C SER A 27 -1.30 -18.54 -13.08
N ASP A 28 -2.41 -18.30 -12.38
CA ASP A 28 -2.35 -18.01 -10.94
C ASP A 28 -2.31 -19.32 -10.13
N ALA A 29 -3.03 -20.34 -10.61
CA ALA A 29 -2.87 -21.71 -10.13
C ALA A 29 -1.43 -22.22 -10.36
N GLU A 30 -0.80 -21.83 -11.47
CA GLU A 30 0.61 -22.15 -11.74
C GLU A 30 1.55 -21.49 -10.72
N ALA A 31 1.33 -20.21 -10.39
CA ALA A 31 2.14 -19.50 -9.40
C ALA A 31 2.07 -20.18 -8.02
N ILE A 32 0.88 -20.59 -7.58
CA ILE A 32 0.69 -21.31 -6.29
C ILE A 32 1.34 -22.69 -6.34
N ARG A 33 1.22 -23.41 -7.46
CA ARG A 33 1.87 -24.71 -7.65
C ARG A 33 3.39 -24.58 -7.61
N HIS A 34 3.94 -23.60 -8.32
CA HIS A 34 5.38 -23.29 -8.33
C HIS A 34 5.90 -22.97 -6.94
N LEU A 35 5.14 -22.16 -6.17
CA LEU A 35 5.45 -21.83 -4.78
C LEU A 35 5.58 -23.09 -3.91
N LYS A 36 4.54 -23.93 -3.90
CA LYS A 36 4.48 -25.16 -3.10
C LYS A 36 5.58 -26.14 -3.50
N GLN A 37 5.80 -26.33 -4.80
CA GLN A 37 6.81 -27.25 -5.31
C GLN A 37 8.23 -26.79 -4.99
N SER A 38 8.53 -25.50 -5.19
CA SER A 38 9.86 -24.94 -4.90
C SER A 38 10.25 -25.11 -3.43
N ILE A 39 9.29 -24.94 -2.51
CA ILE A 39 9.51 -25.18 -1.08
C ILE A 39 9.75 -26.66 -0.81
N ALA A 40 8.95 -27.55 -1.41
CA ALA A 40 9.12 -29.01 -1.29
C ALA A 40 10.49 -29.48 -1.81
N ASP A 41 11.01 -28.81 -2.84
CA ASP A 41 12.34 -29.08 -3.41
C ASP A 41 13.49 -28.50 -2.56
N GLY A 42 13.18 -27.86 -1.43
CA GLY A 42 14.14 -27.34 -0.46
C GLY A 42 14.60 -25.90 -0.71
N LYS A 43 13.95 -25.17 -1.63
CA LYS A 43 14.22 -23.73 -1.80
C LYS A 43 13.69 -22.96 -0.60
N HIS A 44 14.39 -21.90 -0.20
CA HIS A 44 13.91 -21.00 0.84
C HIS A 44 12.58 -20.36 0.42
N TRP A 45 11.59 -20.39 1.31
CA TRP A 45 10.21 -19.98 1.01
C TRP A 45 10.12 -18.55 0.48
N TYR A 46 10.91 -17.61 1.02
CA TYR A 46 10.93 -16.22 0.55
C TYR A 46 11.36 -16.09 -0.92
N ILE A 47 12.34 -16.89 -1.36
CA ILE A 47 12.78 -16.88 -2.76
C ILE A 47 11.68 -17.49 -3.65
N ALA A 48 11.09 -18.61 -3.23
CA ALA A 48 9.96 -19.23 -3.93
C ALA A 48 8.75 -18.29 -4.03
N LEU A 49 8.49 -17.49 -3.00
CA LEU A 49 7.43 -16.49 -2.95
C LEU A 49 7.66 -15.37 -3.97
N LEU A 50 8.87 -14.82 -4.05
CA LEU A 50 9.19 -13.78 -5.03
C LEU A 50 9.09 -14.29 -6.48
N GLU A 51 9.48 -15.54 -6.72
CA GLU A 51 9.27 -16.20 -8.02
C GLU A 51 7.79 -16.40 -8.34
N ALA A 52 6.97 -16.81 -7.36
CA ALA A 52 5.53 -16.94 -7.53
C ALA A 52 4.85 -15.58 -7.83
N ILE A 53 5.31 -14.51 -7.17
CA ILE A 53 4.89 -13.14 -7.47
C ILE A 53 5.22 -12.77 -8.94
N ALA A 54 6.37 -13.19 -9.46
CA ALA A 54 6.71 -12.96 -10.86
C ALA A 54 5.74 -13.67 -11.83
N LEU A 55 5.22 -14.84 -11.47
CA LEU A 55 4.27 -15.61 -12.26
C LEU A 55 2.81 -15.12 -12.13
N TRP A 56 2.48 -14.42 -11.06
CA TRP A 56 1.12 -13.95 -10.81
C TRP A 56 0.66 -12.90 -11.83
N THR A 57 -0.59 -13.00 -12.31
CA THR A 57 -1.07 -12.14 -13.40
C THR A 57 -2.25 -11.24 -13.05
N LEU A 58 -3.05 -11.60 -12.05
CA LEU A 58 -4.21 -10.79 -11.67
C LEU A 58 -3.79 -9.45 -11.04
N SER A 59 -4.43 -8.37 -11.49
CA SER A 59 -4.33 -7.06 -10.85
C SER A 59 -5.13 -6.96 -9.56
N GLU A 60 -6.18 -7.78 -9.42
CA GLU A 60 -7.05 -7.89 -8.26
C GLU A 60 -7.77 -9.24 -8.22
N GLU A 61 -8.21 -9.66 -7.04
CA GLU A 61 -9.05 -10.85 -6.88
C GLU A 61 -10.00 -10.74 -5.67
N MET A 62 -11.03 -11.59 -5.67
CA MET A 62 -11.86 -11.85 -4.48
C MET A 62 -11.47 -13.19 -3.91
N TYR A 63 -10.89 -13.20 -2.71
CA TYR A 63 -10.46 -14.42 -2.04
C TYR A 63 -10.90 -14.43 -0.58
N ASP A 64 -11.54 -15.53 -0.16
CA ASP A 64 -12.07 -15.71 1.20
C ASP A 64 -12.90 -14.51 1.71
N GLY A 65 -13.77 -13.97 0.85
CA GLY A 65 -14.61 -12.82 1.15
C GLY A 65 -13.88 -11.46 1.19
N HIS A 66 -12.57 -11.43 0.96
CA HIS A 66 -11.75 -10.22 0.93
C HIS A 66 -11.42 -9.81 -0.51
N HIS A 67 -11.50 -8.52 -0.79
CA HIS A 67 -11.07 -7.94 -2.07
C HIS A 67 -9.59 -7.54 -1.97
N TYR A 68 -8.76 -8.18 -2.78
CA TYR A 68 -7.34 -7.85 -2.91
C TYR A 68 -7.12 -7.04 -4.18
N GLN A 69 -6.62 -5.81 -4.07
CA GLN A 69 -6.23 -4.98 -5.22
C GLN A 69 -4.70 -4.80 -5.22
N TYR A 70 -4.01 -5.62 -6.01
CA TYR A 70 -2.55 -5.64 -6.07
C TYR A 70 -1.96 -4.52 -6.92
N LEU A 71 -2.63 -4.16 -8.02
CA LEU A 71 -2.15 -3.15 -8.95
C LEU A 71 -3.05 -1.90 -8.91
N ILE A 72 -2.63 -0.93 -8.12
CA ILE A 72 -3.38 0.30 -7.87
C ILE A 72 -3.26 1.22 -9.08
N ALA A 73 -4.42 1.72 -9.53
CA ALA A 73 -4.54 2.54 -10.73
C ALA A 73 -3.86 1.95 -11.99
N GLY A 74 -3.68 0.63 -12.06
CA GLY A 74 -3.00 -0.04 -13.16
C GLY A 74 -1.49 0.18 -13.24
N GLN A 75 -0.86 0.80 -12.23
CA GLN A 75 0.54 1.25 -12.30
C GLN A 75 1.37 0.98 -11.05
N ALA A 76 0.75 0.95 -9.87
CA ALA A 76 1.44 0.85 -8.58
C ALA A 76 1.19 -0.53 -7.95
N PHE A 77 2.22 -1.39 -7.95
CA PHE A 77 2.12 -2.77 -7.49
C PHE A 77 2.47 -2.91 -6.00
N ASP A 78 1.48 -3.31 -5.21
CA ASP A 78 1.59 -3.66 -3.80
C ASP A 78 1.99 -5.13 -3.66
N TRP A 79 3.28 -5.43 -3.84
CA TRP A 79 3.76 -6.81 -3.81
C TRP A 79 3.63 -7.47 -2.42
N LEU A 80 3.62 -6.68 -1.34
CA LEU A 80 3.43 -7.20 0.01
C LEU A 80 1.99 -7.69 0.23
N LEU A 81 1.01 -7.01 -0.36
CA LEU A 81 -0.39 -7.49 -0.35
C LEU A 81 -0.53 -8.82 -1.11
N LEU A 82 0.18 -8.98 -2.24
CA LEU A 82 0.21 -10.27 -2.94
C LEU A 82 0.98 -11.33 -2.13
N ALA A 83 2.08 -10.95 -1.49
CA ALA A 83 2.82 -11.84 -0.60
C ALA A 83 1.94 -12.35 0.55
N GLU A 84 1.15 -11.48 1.18
CA GLU A 84 0.18 -11.84 2.21
C GLU A 84 -0.80 -12.90 1.71
N ARG A 85 -1.40 -12.66 0.55
CA ARG A 85 -2.32 -13.61 -0.08
C ARG A 85 -1.66 -14.97 -0.35
N LEU A 86 -0.47 -14.97 -0.96
CA LEU A 86 0.25 -16.19 -1.30
C LEU A 86 0.73 -16.96 -0.06
N CYS A 87 1.08 -16.25 1.01
CA CYS A 87 1.46 -16.88 2.28
C CYS A 87 0.30 -17.70 2.89
N GLN A 88 -0.97 -17.36 2.64
CA GLN A 88 -2.11 -18.18 3.09
C GLN A 88 -2.11 -19.59 2.49
N GLU A 89 -1.53 -19.77 1.30
CA GLU A 89 -1.41 -21.08 0.64
C GLU A 89 -0.35 -21.99 1.26
N ILE A 90 0.60 -21.40 1.99
CA ILE A 90 1.79 -22.07 2.54
C ILE A 90 1.96 -21.80 4.03
N ASP A 91 0.91 -21.37 4.72
CA ASP A 91 1.01 -20.86 6.10
C ASP A 91 1.57 -21.91 7.07
N ASN A 92 1.23 -23.19 6.84
CA ASN A 92 1.73 -24.32 7.62
C ASN A 92 3.16 -24.75 7.26
N LEU A 93 3.78 -24.15 6.24
CA LEU A 93 5.10 -24.51 5.73
C LEU A 93 6.19 -23.48 6.08
N ILE A 94 5.82 -22.34 6.66
CA ILE A 94 6.75 -21.23 6.94
C ILE A 94 6.77 -20.86 8.42
N PRO A 95 7.89 -20.37 8.97
CA PRO A 95 7.93 -19.87 10.33
C PRO A 95 7.06 -18.62 10.50
N GLU A 96 6.14 -18.64 11.46
CA GLU A 96 5.22 -17.51 11.71
C GLU A 96 5.96 -16.21 12.04
N GLU A 97 7.06 -16.30 12.80
CA GLU A 97 7.90 -15.13 13.14
C GLU A 97 8.52 -14.49 11.89
N GLU A 98 9.06 -15.29 10.96
CA GLU A 98 9.62 -14.77 9.72
C GLU A 98 8.55 -14.15 8.82
N LYS A 99 7.36 -14.77 8.75
CA LYS A 99 6.20 -14.23 8.04
C LYS A 99 5.81 -12.86 8.59
N ILE A 100 5.69 -12.74 9.91
CA ILE A 100 5.36 -11.48 10.59
C ILE A 100 6.45 -10.44 10.30
N ASN A 101 7.72 -10.79 10.48
CA ASN A 101 8.84 -9.90 10.25
C ASN A 101 8.89 -9.36 8.80
N LEU A 102 8.56 -10.20 7.81
CA LEU A 102 8.47 -9.76 6.40
C LEU A 102 7.48 -8.60 6.24
N PHE A 103 6.29 -8.70 6.83
CA PHE A 103 5.27 -7.65 6.74
C PHE A 103 5.61 -6.40 7.58
N PHE A 104 6.56 -6.51 8.51
CA PHE A 104 7.17 -5.38 9.21
C PHE A 104 8.45 -4.85 8.54
N GLY A 105 8.75 -5.30 7.32
CA GLY A 105 9.87 -4.79 6.52
C GLY A 105 11.22 -5.44 6.83
N LYS A 106 11.23 -6.59 7.51
CA LYS A 106 12.42 -7.39 7.80
C LYS A 106 12.35 -8.72 7.03
N PRO A 107 12.86 -8.79 5.79
CA PRO A 107 12.84 -10.03 5.02
C PRO A 107 13.74 -11.09 5.68
N PRO A 108 13.40 -12.38 5.57
CA PRO A 108 14.18 -13.47 6.18
C PRO A 108 15.56 -13.66 5.52
N ILE A 109 15.71 -13.22 4.26
CA ILE A 109 16.97 -13.21 3.54
C ILE A 109 17.22 -11.78 3.04
N GLU A 110 18.42 -11.28 3.26
CA GLU A 110 18.90 -10.04 2.66
C GLU A 110 19.15 -10.27 1.16
N LEU A 111 18.48 -9.49 0.32
CA LEU A 111 18.67 -9.47 -1.12
C LEU A 111 19.16 -8.08 -1.54
N SER A 112 20.10 -8.05 -2.48
CA SER A 112 20.40 -6.82 -3.21
C SER A 112 19.20 -6.36 -4.03
N THR A 113 19.22 -5.10 -4.45
CA THR A 113 18.16 -4.54 -5.31
C THR A 113 18.09 -5.30 -6.64
N GLU A 114 19.24 -5.71 -7.16
CA GLU A 114 19.40 -6.45 -8.40
C GLU A 114 18.82 -7.87 -8.30
N GLU A 115 19.09 -8.58 -7.20
CA GLU A 115 18.52 -9.92 -6.95
C GLU A 115 17.01 -9.85 -6.79
N PHE A 116 16.50 -8.92 -5.99
CA PHE A 116 15.07 -8.73 -5.82
C PHE A 116 14.38 -8.43 -7.17
N LYS A 117 14.93 -7.49 -7.95
CA LYS A 117 14.43 -7.18 -9.30
C LYS A 117 14.47 -8.38 -10.24
N ALA A 118 15.52 -9.20 -10.17
CA ALA A 118 15.66 -10.40 -10.99
C ALA A 118 14.59 -11.44 -10.65
N LEU A 119 14.24 -11.58 -9.36
CA LEU A 119 13.23 -12.53 -8.90
C LEU A 119 11.81 -12.13 -9.29
N ILE A 120 11.40 -10.87 -9.06
CA ILE A 120 10.02 -10.43 -9.34
C ILE A 120 9.79 -9.99 -10.79
N GLY A 121 10.87 -9.72 -11.54
CA GLY A 121 10.84 -9.23 -12.90
C GLY A 121 10.83 -7.70 -13.02
N SER A 122 11.37 -7.18 -14.14
CA SER A 122 11.61 -5.74 -14.33
C SER A 122 10.33 -4.90 -14.35
N GLU A 123 9.24 -5.41 -14.93
CA GLU A 123 7.97 -4.69 -15.01
C GLU A 123 7.31 -4.55 -13.63
N LYS A 124 7.22 -5.66 -12.87
CA LYS A 124 6.71 -5.64 -11.50
C LYS A 124 7.60 -4.83 -10.57
N TYR A 125 8.91 -4.84 -10.77
CA TYR A 125 9.83 -3.98 -10.03
C TYR A 125 9.56 -2.49 -10.29
N GLN A 126 9.35 -2.09 -11.55
CA GLN A 126 8.98 -0.71 -11.87
C GLN A 126 7.63 -0.34 -11.24
N ALA A 127 6.64 -1.23 -11.31
CA ALA A 127 5.35 -1.01 -10.67
C ALA A 127 5.46 -0.96 -9.13
N HIS A 128 6.36 -1.73 -8.53
CA HIS A 128 6.68 -1.65 -7.11
C HIS A 128 7.28 -0.28 -6.75
N LEU A 129 8.20 0.26 -7.56
CA LEU A 129 8.72 1.61 -7.34
C LEU A 129 7.60 2.66 -7.42
N ASN A 130 6.65 2.50 -8.33
CA ASN A 130 5.48 3.38 -8.38
C ASN A 130 4.64 3.30 -7.10
N TYR A 131 4.47 2.11 -6.52
CA TYR A 131 3.81 1.93 -5.22
C TYR A 131 4.59 2.59 -4.08
N PHE A 132 5.89 2.32 -4.01
CA PHE A 132 6.75 2.86 -2.96
C PHE A 132 6.76 4.40 -2.99
N TYR A 133 7.06 5.02 -4.13
CA TYR A 133 7.11 6.47 -4.23
C TYR A 133 5.73 7.12 -4.25
N GLY A 134 4.76 6.51 -4.93
CA GLY A 134 3.46 7.11 -5.15
C GLY A 134 2.48 6.94 -3.99
N ILE A 135 2.71 5.97 -3.09
CA ILE A 135 1.82 5.70 -1.97
C ILE A 135 2.59 5.79 -0.65
N VAL A 136 3.60 4.94 -0.45
CA VAL A 136 4.31 4.86 0.85
C VAL A 136 5.03 6.17 1.18
N VAL A 137 5.79 6.72 0.23
CA VAL A 137 6.49 8.00 0.41
C VAL A 137 5.51 9.17 0.49
N GLU A 138 4.41 9.14 -0.27
CA GLU A 138 3.40 10.22 -0.23
C GLU A 138 2.68 10.26 1.13
N GLN A 139 2.34 9.11 1.71
CA GLN A 139 1.78 9.02 3.08
C GLN A 139 2.79 9.48 4.13
N ALA A 140 4.07 9.12 3.98
CA ALA A 140 5.11 9.61 4.87
C ALA A 140 5.31 11.12 4.79
N LEU A 141 5.10 11.72 3.61
CA LEU A 141 5.10 13.17 3.44
C LEU A 141 3.97 13.82 4.23
N HIS A 142 2.75 13.29 4.14
CA HIS A 142 1.60 13.77 4.92
C HIS A 142 1.92 13.77 6.41
N LEU A 143 2.40 12.65 6.94
CA LEU A 143 2.80 12.52 8.34
C LEU A 143 3.90 13.53 8.72
N ALA A 144 4.93 13.68 7.87
CA ALA A 144 6.03 14.60 8.14
C ALA A 144 5.56 16.08 8.15
N VAL A 145 4.52 16.42 7.40
CA VAL A 145 3.93 17.76 7.39
C VAL A 145 2.97 17.94 8.57
N GLU A 146 2.16 16.94 8.90
CA GLU A 146 1.29 16.93 10.08
C GLU A 146 2.11 17.15 11.37
N MET A 147 3.20 16.40 11.55
CA MET A 147 4.10 16.57 12.69
C MET A 147 4.73 17.96 12.77
N ASP A 148 4.99 18.61 11.65
CA ASP A 148 5.53 19.98 11.65
C ASP A 148 4.45 21.00 12.01
N ILE A 149 3.21 20.82 11.51
CA ILE A 149 2.05 21.62 11.93
C ILE A 149 1.85 21.52 13.45
N GLU A 150 1.88 20.30 13.99
CA GLU A 150 1.72 20.07 15.43
C GLU A 150 2.81 20.78 16.24
N LYS A 151 4.08 20.67 15.86
CA LYS A 151 5.19 21.37 16.54
C LYS A 151 5.01 22.87 16.53
N GLU A 152 4.59 23.45 15.40
CA GLU A 152 4.33 24.88 15.28
C GLU A 152 3.19 25.35 16.19
N GLN A 153 2.12 24.54 16.31
CA GLN A 153 0.97 24.83 17.17
C GLN A 153 1.33 24.73 18.66
N HIS A 154 2.11 23.72 19.05
CA HIS A 154 2.58 23.57 20.43
C HIS A 154 3.57 24.69 20.82
N GLY A 155 4.36 25.19 19.86
CA GLY A 155 5.26 26.33 20.07
C GLY A 155 4.57 27.70 20.10
N ASN A 156 3.34 27.83 19.59
CA ASN A 156 2.62 29.11 19.47
C ASN A 156 1.24 29.06 20.16
N ILE A 157 1.20 29.36 21.46
CA ILE A 157 -0.02 29.48 22.29
C ILE A 157 -1.07 30.45 21.69
N ARG A 158 -0.67 31.39 20.82
CA ARG A 158 -1.52 32.45 20.26
C ARG A 158 -2.13 32.18 18.87
N ARG A 159 -1.85 31.03 18.22
CA ARG A 159 -2.35 30.73 16.84
C ARG A 159 -3.07 29.39 16.75
N ARG A 160 -3.99 29.10 17.67
CA ARG A 160 -4.83 27.90 17.60
C ARG A 160 -5.87 27.93 16.45
N ASP A 161 -6.00 29.05 15.74
CA ASP A 161 -7.07 29.26 14.75
C ASP A 161 -6.68 29.06 13.27
N SER A 162 -5.42 28.78 12.95
CA SER A 162 -5.09 28.39 11.57
C SER A 162 -5.26 26.88 11.46
N GLN A 163 -6.40 26.42 10.95
CA GLN A 163 -6.54 25.08 10.36
C GLN A 163 -5.57 24.99 9.18
N SER A 164 -4.29 24.80 9.49
CA SER A 164 -3.29 24.50 8.50
C SER A 164 -3.50 23.05 8.10
N ASP A 165 -4.32 22.85 7.08
CA ASP A 165 -4.51 21.54 6.47
C ASP A 165 -3.20 21.05 5.84
N VAL A 166 -2.85 19.79 6.09
CA VAL A 166 -1.69 19.09 5.49
C VAL A 166 -1.77 19.20 3.97
N PHE A 167 -2.97 19.05 3.40
CA PHE A 167 -3.20 19.14 1.97
C PHE A 167 -2.93 20.54 1.42
N GLN A 168 -3.35 21.59 2.14
CA GLN A 168 -3.08 22.97 1.74
C GLN A 168 -1.57 23.24 1.71
N ARG A 169 -0.80 22.69 2.66
CA ARG A 169 0.66 22.86 2.68
C ARG A 169 1.34 22.12 1.54
N ILE A 170 0.95 20.88 1.25
CA ILE A 170 1.62 20.03 0.26
C ILE A 170 1.19 20.39 -1.16
N TYR A 171 -0.12 20.50 -1.40
CA TYR A 171 -0.73 20.61 -2.73
C TYR A 171 -1.30 21.99 -3.05
N GLY A 172 -1.38 22.89 -2.07
CA GLY A 172 -1.96 24.23 -2.25
C GLY A 172 -3.49 24.24 -2.37
N SER A 173 -4.16 23.15 -2.02
CA SER A 173 -5.62 23.00 -2.04
C SER A 173 -6.08 22.14 -0.86
N SER A 174 -7.34 22.29 -0.44
CA SER A 174 -7.91 21.46 0.63
C SER A 174 -8.13 20.02 0.17
N GLU A 175 -8.14 19.09 1.14
CA GLU A 175 -8.45 17.68 0.89
C GLU A 175 -9.76 17.51 0.11
N SER A 176 -10.82 18.21 0.52
CA SER A 176 -12.16 18.13 -0.10
C SER A 176 -12.16 18.46 -1.59
N VAL A 177 -11.44 19.51 -1.99
CA VAL A 177 -11.35 19.94 -3.39
C VAL A 177 -10.57 18.93 -4.22
N LEU A 178 -9.49 18.38 -3.66
CA LEU A 178 -8.67 17.39 -4.35
C LEU A 178 -9.40 16.05 -4.49
N LEU A 179 -10.11 15.62 -3.43
CA LEU A 179 -10.91 14.41 -3.44
C LEU A 179 -12.08 14.52 -4.43
N GLU A 180 -12.76 15.67 -4.48
CA GLU A 180 -13.81 15.91 -5.45
C GLU A 180 -13.30 15.79 -6.90
N ARG A 181 -12.16 16.41 -7.21
CA ARG A 181 -11.50 16.32 -8.53
C ARG A 181 -11.13 14.87 -8.88
N PHE A 182 -10.48 14.17 -7.95
CA PHE A 182 -10.12 12.76 -8.12
C PHE A 182 -11.35 11.90 -8.47
N ARG A 183 -12.44 12.04 -7.72
CA ARG A 183 -13.67 11.29 -7.95
C ARG A 183 -14.34 11.67 -9.26
N GLN A 184 -14.31 12.95 -9.67
CA GLN A 184 -14.81 13.38 -10.98
C GLN A 184 -14.01 12.75 -12.12
N GLU A 185 -12.68 12.73 -12.05
CA GLU A 185 -11.82 12.11 -13.06
C GLU A 185 -12.02 10.59 -13.16
N LYS A 186 -12.23 9.93 -12.02
CA LYS A 186 -12.48 8.49 -11.93
C LYS A 186 -13.94 8.08 -12.13
N SER A 187 -14.85 9.03 -12.26
CA SER A 187 -16.30 8.78 -12.29
C SER A 187 -16.81 8.02 -11.05
N TYR A 188 -16.23 8.26 -9.88
CA TYR A 188 -16.67 7.69 -8.61
C TYR A 188 -17.82 8.49 -7.97
N PRO A 189 -18.71 7.83 -7.19
CA PRO A 189 -19.75 8.52 -6.44
C PRO A 189 -19.18 9.49 -5.41
N GLN A 190 -19.83 10.64 -5.25
CA GLN A 190 -19.50 11.60 -4.20
C GLN A 190 -20.15 11.16 -2.88
N SER A 191 -19.58 10.14 -2.23
CA SER A 191 -20.04 9.61 -0.93
C SER A 191 -19.20 10.09 0.24
N ASN A 192 -19.80 10.16 1.44
CA ASN A 192 -19.06 10.46 2.67
C ASN A 192 -18.12 9.31 3.11
N ASN A 193 -18.35 8.10 2.60
CA ASN A 193 -17.48 6.96 2.86
C ASN A 193 -16.44 6.85 1.75
N ILE A 194 -15.20 6.57 2.14
CA ILE A 194 -14.08 6.25 1.26
C ILE A 194 -13.63 4.82 1.57
N LYS A 195 -13.52 3.97 0.55
CA LYS A 195 -12.98 2.61 0.73
C LYS A 195 -11.46 2.65 0.87
N LEU A 196 -10.85 1.65 1.50
CA LEU A 196 -9.39 1.57 1.62
C LEU A 196 -8.69 1.56 0.25
N THR A 197 -9.27 0.84 -0.72
CA THR A 197 -8.80 0.81 -2.12
C THR A 197 -8.88 2.19 -2.77
N GLU A 198 -10.02 2.88 -2.65
CA GLU A 198 -10.22 4.25 -3.11
C GLU A 198 -9.21 5.23 -2.47
N LEU A 199 -8.91 5.06 -1.18
CA LEU A 199 -7.92 5.87 -0.47
C LEU A 199 -6.51 5.66 -1.02
N LYS A 200 -6.11 4.41 -1.32
CA LYS A 200 -4.82 4.12 -1.96
C LYS A 200 -4.73 4.71 -3.37
N GLU A 201 -5.80 4.62 -4.16
CA GLU A 201 -5.88 5.26 -5.48
C GLU A 201 -5.81 6.79 -5.40
N PHE A 202 -6.52 7.39 -4.43
CA PHE A 202 -6.47 8.82 -4.19
C PHE A 202 -5.06 9.27 -3.79
N THR A 203 -4.39 8.53 -2.91
CA THR A 203 -2.99 8.79 -2.53
C THR A 203 -2.06 8.77 -3.75
N TYR A 204 -2.19 7.74 -4.60
CA TYR A 204 -1.40 7.66 -5.83
C TYR A 204 -1.72 8.80 -6.81
N TRP A 205 -2.97 9.22 -6.88
CA TRP A 205 -3.38 10.38 -7.67
C TRP A 205 -2.77 11.69 -7.14
N LEU A 206 -2.73 11.89 -5.82
CA LEU A 206 -2.09 13.06 -5.20
C LEU A 206 -0.60 13.14 -5.49
N PHE A 207 0.11 12.00 -5.48
CA PHE A 207 1.50 11.94 -5.92
C PHE A 207 1.67 12.45 -7.35
N LYS A 208 0.85 11.96 -8.30
CA LYS A 208 0.89 12.42 -9.69
C LYS A 208 0.56 13.90 -9.81
N TYR A 209 -0.50 14.34 -9.14
CA TYR A 209 -0.87 15.75 -9.06
C TYR A 209 0.30 16.61 -8.58
N ARG A 210 1.02 16.19 -7.53
CA ARG A 210 2.19 16.91 -7.01
C ARG A 210 3.34 16.96 -8.00
N VAL A 211 3.66 15.85 -8.65
CA VAL A 211 4.73 15.79 -9.66
C VAL A 211 4.43 16.69 -10.87
N GLU A 212 3.16 16.79 -11.27
CA GLU A 212 2.73 17.59 -12.42
C GLU A 212 2.57 19.09 -12.10
N ASN A 213 2.12 19.44 -10.89
CA ASN A 213 1.70 20.80 -10.56
C ASN A 213 2.71 21.57 -9.66
N CYS A 214 3.67 20.88 -9.03
CA CYS A 214 4.71 21.53 -8.21
C CYS A 214 6.02 21.67 -8.98
N ASP A 215 6.83 22.68 -8.62
CA ASP A 215 8.18 22.80 -9.15
C ASP A 215 9.06 21.59 -8.75
N SER A 216 9.93 21.17 -9.66
CA SER A 216 10.82 20.01 -9.48
C SER A 216 11.68 20.07 -8.21
N SER A 217 12.13 21.26 -7.81
CA SER A 217 12.92 21.44 -6.58
C SER A 217 12.09 21.15 -5.33
N ARG A 218 10.82 21.57 -5.34
CA ARG A 218 9.87 21.30 -4.27
C ARG A 218 9.54 19.82 -4.18
N VAL A 219 9.24 19.18 -5.32
CA VAL A 219 8.99 17.73 -5.40
C VAL A 219 10.16 16.95 -4.80
N ALA A 220 11.40 17.28 -5.16
CA ALA A 220 12.60 16.63 -4.64
C ALA A 220 12.81 16.85 -3.13
N SER A 221 12.60 18.08 -2.64
CA SER A 221 12.70 18.40 -1.21
C SER A 221 11.65 17.65 -0.38
N ASP A 222 10.41 17.60 -0.84
CA ASP A 222 9.30 16.91 -0.18
C ASP A 222 9.56 15.39 -0.14
N THR A 223 9.98 14.80 -1.27
CA THR A 223 10.39 13.40 -1.32
C THR A 223 11.55 13.11 -0.35
N LYS A 224 12.56 13.98 -0.27
CA LYS A 224 13.66 13.84 0.69
C LYS A 224 13.18 13.91 2.13
N LYS A 225 12.25 14.82 2.43
CA LYS A 225 11.64 14.96 3.77
C LYS A 225 10.87 13.69 4.14
N ALA A 226 10.06 13.16 3.24
CA ALA A 226 9.31 11.93 3.43
C ALA A 226 10.21 10.70 3.65
N LEU A 227 11.27 10.53 2.84
CA LEU A 227 12.24 9.45 3.02
C LEU A 227 12.96 9.53 4.38
N LYS A 228 13.29 10.74 4.83
CA LYS A 228 13.86 10.94 6.19
C LYS A 228 12.88 10.54 7.28
N GLN A 229 11.59 10.83 7.10
CA GLN A 229 10.54 10.43 8.03
C GLN A 229 10.42 8.89 8.10
N LEU A 230 10.41 8.21 6.95
CA LEU A 230 10.38 6.74 6.89
C LEU A 230 11.57 6.09 7.60
N GLY A 231 12.80 6.55 7.32
CA GLY A 231 13.99 6.02 7.99
C GLY A 231 13.97 6.26 9.51
N GLY A 232 13.37 7.38 9.95
CA GLY A 232 13.17 7.67 11.37
C GLY A 232 12.12 6.78 12.06
N LEU A 233 11.15 6.24 11.33
CA LEU A 233 10.16 5.28 11.85
C LEU A 233 10.78 3.88 11.96
N GLN A 234 11.54 3.46 10.96
CA GLN A 234 12.22 2.16 10.96
C GLN A 234 13.23 2.05 12.12
N GLY A 235 14.02 3.10 12.39
CA GLY A 235 14.96 3.11 13.52
C GLY A 235 14.32 3.23 14.92
N LYS A 236 13.03 3.57 15.03
CA LYS A 236 12.29 3.59 16.31
C LYS A 236 11.65 2.24 16.62
N ASN A 237 11.26 1.47 15.60
CA ASN A 237 10.69 0.13 15.75
C ASN A 237 11.73 -0.92 16.20
N GLU A 238 13.02 -0.58 16.22
CA GLU A 238 14.10 -1.43 16.78
C GLU A 238 14.35 -1.18 18.28
N GLN A 239 13.62 -0.26 18.91
CA GLN A 239 13.80 0.13 20.33
C GLN A 239 12.62 -0.27 21.24
N LEU A 240 11.71 -1.11 20.75
CA LEU A 240 10.61 -1.73 21.50
C LEU A 240 10.81 -3.25 21.51
#